data_AF-A0A853IJG7-F1
#
_entry.id   AF-A0A853IJG7-F1
#
_cell.length_a   1.000
_cell.length_b   1.000
_cell.length_c   1.000
_cell.angle_alpha   90.00
_cell.angle_beta   90.00
_cell.angle_gamma   90.00
#
_symmetry.space_group_name_H-M   'P 1'
#
loop_
_entity.id
_entity.type
_entity.pdbx_description
1 polymer ?
#
loop_
_entity_poly.entity_id
_entity_poly.type
_entity_poly.pdbx_seq_one_letter_code
_entity_poly.pdbx_strand_id
1 'polypeptide(L)'
;MTTTPLDTMRKQAASYAAARDKLAALVQAMKDEISTVERGAMPDILRAARKIAALHNDLAADIAAHPECFARPRTIVVDGLKFGLQKQRGKMTWDSDEQLVARIDKLAAEGALTHEQAVMLVVNQPRPVAAALEQLDGKLLKRLGVTVTADTDAPLIKSVDGDVERPSAPSSSRPSRARRWRREQGQCDQGAERQGCRARYLGFAP
;
A
#
# COMPACT_ATOMS: atom_id res chain seq x y z
N MET A 1 -49.14 -20.03 28.00
CA MET A 1 -47.80 -19.51 28.31
C MET A 1 -47.61 -18.23 27.52
N THR A 2 -47.60 -17.08 28.20
CA THR A 2 -47.46 -15.75 27.58
C THR A 2 -45.99 -15.48 27.27
N THR A 3 -45.64 -15.44 25.98
CA THR A 3 -44.29 -15.08 25.53
C THR A 3 -43.99 -13.65 25.94
N THR A 4 -42.94 -13.44 26.73
CA THR A 4 -42.53 -12.09 27.12
C THR A 4 -41.83 -11.39 25.94
N PRO A 5 -41.85 -10.04 25.85
CA PRO A 5 -41.10 -9.32 24.82
C PRO A 5 -39.60 -9.66 24.81
N LEU A 6 -39.01 -9.94 25.98
CA LEU A 6 -37.61 -10.37 26.08
C LEU A 6 -37.36 -11.72 25.40
N ASP A 7 -38.31 -12.66 25.48
CA ASP A 7 -38.19 -13.96 24.80
C ASP A 7 -38.25 -13.82 23.27
N THR A 8 -39.01 -12.83 22.77
CA THR A 8 -39.01 -12.52 21.33
C THR A 8 -37.67 -11.94 20.87
N MET A 9 -37.07 -11.02 21.64
CA MET A 9 -35.75 -10.45 21.35
C MET A 9 -34.65 -11.52 21.39
N ARG A 10 -34.71 -12.46 22.35
CA ARG A 10 -33.78 -13.60 22.41
C ARG A 10 -33.87 -14.51 21.18
N LYS A 11 -35.09 -14.82 20.71
CA LYS A 11 -35.29 -15.59 19.48
C LYS A 11 -34.79 -14.86 18.24
N GLN A 12 -35.00 -13.55 18.18
CA GLN A 12 -34.48 -12.71 17.10
C GLN A 12 -32.95 -12.64 17.12
N ALA A 13 -32.33 -12.49 18.29
CA ALA A 13 -30.88 -12.51 18.44
C ALA A 13 -30.27 -13.87 18.04
N ALA A 14 -30.92 -14.98 18.40
CA ALA A 14 -30.50 -16.32 17.96
C ALA A 14 -30.61 -16.49 16.44
N SER A 15 -31.69 -16.00 15.83
CA SER A 15 -31.87 -16.02 14.37
C SER A 15 -30.84 -15.15 13.65
N TYR A 16 -30.51 -13.99 14.23
CA TYR A 16 -29.47 -13.08 13.74
C TYR A 16 -28.09 -13.74 13.76
N ALA A 17 -27.73 -14.38 14.89
CA ALA A 17 -26.47 -15.11 15.03
C ALA A 17 -26.34 -16.22 13.98
N ALA A 18 -27.38 -17.04 13.81
CA ALA A 18 -27.38 -18.10 12.80
C ALA A 18 -27.24 -17.58 11.35
N ALA A 19 -27.88 -16.45 11.03
CA ALA A 19 -27.76 -15.81 9.72
C ALA A 19 -26.33 -15.28 9.48
N ARG A 20 -25.70 -14.70 10.51
CA ARG A 20 -24.32 -14.25 10.47
C ARG A 20 -23.34 -15.41 10.25
N ASP A 21 -23.50 -16.51 10.98
CA ASP A 21 -22.63 -17.68 10.85
C ASP A 21 -22.72 -18.30 9.46
N LYS A 22 -23.94 -18.33 8.89
CA LYS A 22 -24.16 -18.76 7.50
C LYS A 22 -23.46 -17.84 6.50
N LEU A 23 -23.53 -16.51 6.70
CA LEU A 23 -22.81 -15.55 5.85
C LEU A 23 -21.29 -15.74 5.96
N ALA A 24 -20.78 -15.91 7.18
CA ALA A 24 -19.35 -16.16 7.42
C ALA A 24 -18.86 -17.40 6.68
N ALA A 25 -19.61 -18.51 6.77
CA ALA A 25 -19.29 -19.75 6.10
C ALA A 25 -19.27 -19.61 4.57
N LEU A 26 -20.24 -18.88 3.99
CA LEU A 26 -20.28 -18.63 2.54
C LEU A 26 -19.10 -17.77 2.07
N VAL A 27 -18.76 -16.71 2.82
CA VAL A 27 -17.61 -15.86 2.49
C VAL A 27 -16.30 -16.64 2.61
N GLN A 28 -16.18 -17.51 3.61
CA GLN A 28 -15.00 -18.34 3.77
C GLN A 28 -14.87 -19.36 2.64
N ALA A 29 -15.95 -20.07 2.28
CA ALA A 29 -15.97 -20.99 1.15
C ALA A 29 -15.55 -20.30 -0.17
N MET A 30 -16.08 -19.11 -0.44
CA MET A 30 -15.70 -18.31 -1.61
C MET A 30 -14.20 -17.97 -1.60
N LYS A 31 -13.63 -17.58 -0.45
CA LYS A 31 -12.19 -17.29 -0.33
C LYS A 31 -11.34 -18.53 -0.56
N ASP A 32 -11.79 -19.68 -0.07
CA ASP A 32 -11.09 -20.95 -0.24
C ASP A 32 -11.11 -21.42 -1.70
N GLU A 33 -12.21 -21.20 -2.42
CA GLU A 33 -12.31 -21.43 -3.87
C GLU A 33 -11.36 -20.52 -4.65
N ILE A 34 -11.35 -19.20 -4.37
CA ILE A 34 -10.40 -18.26 -4.99
C ILE A 34 -8.97 -18.69 -4.74
N SER A 35 -8.64 -19.05 -3.49
CA SER A 35 -7.30 -19.52 -3.13
C SER A 35 -6.92 -20.81 -3.84
N THR A 36 -7.88 -21.71 -4.09
CA THR A 36 -7.65 -22.96 -4.82
C THR A 36 -7.36 -22.69 -6.29
N VAL A 37 -8.13 -21.81 -6.93
CA VAL A 37 -7.91 -21.38 -8.31
C VAL A 37 -6.55 -20.69 -8.47
N GLU A 38 -6.22 -19.78 -7.56
CA GLU A 38 -4.92 -19.09 -7.55
C GLU A 38 -3.77 -20.09 -7.42
N ARG A 39 -3.84 -21.02 -6.44
CA ARG A 39 -2.81 -22.05 -6.25
C ARG A 39 -2.68 -22.99 -7.44
N GLY A 40 -3.78 -23.30 -8.13
CA GLY A 40 -3.79 -24.15 -9.32
C GLY A 40 -3.16 -23.47 -10.53
N ALA A 41 -3.47 -22.20 -10.78
CA ALA A 41 -2.99 -21.46 -11.95
C ALA A 41 -1.58 -20.88 -11.78
N MET A 42 -1.15 -20.58 -10.54
CA MET A 42 0.13 -19.93 -10.26
C MET A 42 1.35 -20.67 -10.83
N PRO A 43 1.48 -22.01 -10.75
CA PRO A 43 2.62 -22.72 -11.32
C PRO A 43 2.78 -22.51 -12.82
N ASP A 44 1.69 -22.50 -13.59
CA ASP A 44 1.72 -22.28 -15.03
C ASP A 44 2.10 -20.85 -15.39
N ILE A 45 1.55 -19.87 -14.67
CA ILE A 45 1.91 -18.46 -14.82
C ILE A 45 3.41 -18.27 -14.53
N LEU A 46 3.91 -18.87 -13.46
CA LEU A 46 5.33 -18.79 -13.10
C LEU A 46 6.23 -19.50 -14.11
N ARG A 47 5.80 -20.65 -14.68
CA ARG A 47 6.53 -21.31 -15.76
C ARG A 47 6.62 -20.42 -17.00
N ALA A 48 5.51 -19.81 -17.42
CA ALA A 48 5.49 -18.89 -18.55
C ALA A 48 6.37 -17.66 -18.29
N ALA A 49 6.28 -17.07 -17.08
CA ALA A 49 7.09 -15.92 -16.69
C ALA A 49 8.60 -16.25 -16.71
N ARG A 50 9.00 -17.42 -16.18
CA ARG A 50 10.41 -17.87 -16.23
C ARG A 50 10.89 -18.08 -17.66
N LYS A 51 10.06 -18.65 -18.53
CA LYS A 51 10.40 -18.82 -19.95
C LYS A 51 10.61 -17.47 -20.64
N ILE A 52 9.74 -16.50 -20.39
CA ILE A 52 9.89 -15.14 -20.93
C ILE A 52 11.17 -14.48 -20.40
N ALA A 53 11.46 -14.63 -19.11
CA ALA A 53 12.69 -14.08 -18.52
C ALA A 53 13.96 -14.70 -19.12
N ALA A 54 13.97 -16.02 -19.34
CA ALA A 54 15.08 -16.70 -20.02
C ALA A 54 15.27 -16.16 -21.44
N LEU A 55 14.21 -16.12 -22.26
CA LEU A 55 14.26 -15.58 -23.62
C LEU A 55 14.69 -14.11 -23.67
N HIS A 56 14.27 -13.31 -22.69
CA HIS A 56 14.71 -11.92 -22.57
C HIS A 56 16.22 -11.84 -22.28
N ASN A 57 16.74 -12.68 -21.38
CA ASN A 57 18.16 -12.70 -21.04
C ASN A 57 19.01 -13.19 -22.21
N ASP A 58 18.54 -14.22 -22.92
CA ASP A 58 19.20 -14.74 -24.12
C ASP A 58 19.26 -13.65 -25.20
N LEU A 59 18.12 -13.00 -25.50
CA LEU A 59 18.07 -11.90 -26.46
C LEU A 59 18.95 -10.71 -26.03
N ALA A 60 19.00 -10.38 -24.74
CA ALA A 60 19.86 -9.32 -24.23
C ALA A 60 21.35 -9.68 -24.36
N ALA A 61 21.72 -10.95 -24.11
CA ALA A 61 23.08 -11.44 -24.31
C ALA A 61 23.48 -11.40 -25.80
N ASP A 62 22.59 -11.78 -26.70
CA ASP A 62 22.81 -11.72 -28.15
C ASP A 62 22.97 -10.26 -28.64
N ILE A 63 22.14 -9.34 -28.14
CA ILE A 63 22.26 -7.90 -28.45
C ILE A 63 23.60 -7.34 -27.95
N ALA A 64 24.08 -7.80 -26.79
CA ALA A 64 25.36 -7.38 -26.23
C ALA A 64 26.55 -7.99 -27.00
N ALA A 65 26.42 -9.20 -27.53
CA ALA A 65 27.42 -9.87 -28.34
C ALA A 65 27.55 -9.27 -29.75
N HIS A 66 26.46 -8.72 -30.30
CA HIS A 66 26.40 -8.17 -31.67
C HIS A 66 25.93 -6.71 -31.72
N PRO A 67 26.67 -5.76 -31.12
CA PRO A 67 26.31 -4.34 -31.16
C PRO A 67 26.34 -3.73 -32.58
N GLU A 68 27.10 -4.33 -33.50
CA GLU A 68 27.23 -3.91 -34.91
C GLU A 68 25.89 -3.95 -35.67
N CYS A 69 25.01 -4.90 -35.32
CA CYS A 69 23.70 -5.07 -35.95
C CYS A 69 22.74 -3.89 -35.68
N PHE A 70 23.05 -3.04 -34.69
CA PHE A 70 22.23 -1.92 -34.26
C PHE A 70 22.87 -0.55 -34.52
N ALA A 71 23.80 -0.46 -35.48
CA ALA A 71 24.41 0.80 -35.89
C ALA A 71 23.36 1.76 -36.50
N ARG A 72 22.60 1.29 -37.50
CA ARG A 72 21.48 1.99 -38.16
C ARG A 72 20.53 0.96 -38.80
N PRO A 73 19.28 0.78 -38.35
CA PRO A 73 18.58 1.44 -37.25
C PRO A 73 19.01 0.95 -35.86
N ARG A 74 18.91 1.80 -34.84
CA ARG A 74 19.29 1.45 -33.44
C ARG A 74 18.32 0.53 -32.73
N THR A 75 17.11 0.40 -33.27
CA THR A 75 16.04 -0.45 -32.73
C THR A 75 15.24 -1.05 -33.88
N ILE A 76 14.85 -2.31 -33.74
CA ILE A 76 14.05 -3.08 -34.70
C ILE A 76 12.78 -3.53 -34.00
N VAL A 77 11.67 -3.66 -34.73
CA VAL A 77 10.38 -4.17 -34.21
C VAL A 77 10.02 -5.43 -34.98
N VAL A 78 9.78 -6.53 -34.28
CA VAL A 78 9.33 -7.81 -34.85
C VAL A 78 8.17 -8.31 -33.99
N ASP A 79 7.04 -8.67 -34.62
CA ASP A 79 5.85 -9.21 -33.95
C ASP A 79 5.37 -8.39 -32.73
N GLY A 80 5.54 -7.06 -32.80
CA GLY A 80 5.20 -6.13 -31.72
C GLY A 80 6.26 -5.98 -30.61
N LEU A 81 7.33 -6.77 -30.64
CA LEU A 81 8.48 -6.63 -29.74
C LEU A 81 9.53 -5.69 -30.35
N LYS A 82 9.81 -4.58 -29.66
CA LYS A 82 10.86 -3.64 -30.02
C LYS A 82 12.14 -3.97 -29.24
N PHE A 83 13.24 -4.25 -29.93
CA PHE A 83 14.54 -4.54 -29.32
C PHE A 83 15.68 -3.76 -30.00
N GLY A 84 16.78 -3.54 -29.27
CA GLY A 84 17.97 -2.83 -29.76
C GLY A 84 18.68 -2.05 -28.66
N LEU A 85 19.55 -1.11 -29.07
CA LEU A 85 20.42 -0.39 -28.14
C LEU A 85 19.85 0.98 -27.76
N GLN A 86 19.36 1.10 -26.53
CA GLN A 86 18.94 2.36 -25.93
C GLN A 86 20.01 2.92 -24.98
N LYS A 87 20.19 4.25 -24.98
CA LYS A 87 21.01 4.92 -23.95
C LYS A 87 20.30 4.83 -22.60
N GLN A 88 20.98 4.26 -21.61
CA GLN A 88 20.46 4.19 -20.24
C GLN A 88 20.20 5.61 -19.72
N ARG A 89 18.99 5.85 -19.20
CA ARG A 89 18.69 7.10 -18.47
C ARG A 89 19.46 7.04 -17.15
N GLY A 90 20.19 8.10 -16.82
CA GLY A 90 20.98 8.17 -15.59
C GLY A 90 20.13 7.81 -14.38
N LYS A 91 20.61 6.86 -13.56
CA LYS A 91 19.94 6.49 -12.32
C LYS A 91 20.28 7.58 -11.29
N MET A 92 19.27 8.24 -10.75
CA MET A 92 19.43 9.15 -9.61
C MET A 92 19.29 8.31 -8.34
N THR A 93 20.34 8.24 -7.54
CA THR A 93 20.35 7.57 -6.23
C THR A 93 20.62 8.60 -5.15
N TRP A 94 19.88 8.52 -4.06
CA TRP A 94 20.09 9.34 -2.87
C TRP A 94 19.96 8.45 -1.64
N ASP A 95 20.65 8.81 -0.56
CA ASP A 95 20.80 7.94 0.62
C ASP A 95 19.57 7.97 1.55
N SER A 96 18.97 9.14 1.73
CA SER A 96 17.82 9.33 2.62
C SER A 96 16.93 10.47 2.14
N ASP A 97 15.62 10.22 2.14
CA ASP A 97 14.58 11.18 1.76
C ASP A 97 14.63 12.42 2.65
N GLU A 98 14.81 12.26 3.97
CA GLU A 98 14.86 13.37 4.93
C GLU A 98 16.08 14.27 4.69
N GLN A 99 17.23 13.68 4.39
CA GLN A 99 18.44 14.42 4.09
C GLN A 99 18.35 15.14 2.75
N LEU A 100 17.70 14.52 1.76
CA LEU A 100 17.48 15.15 0.46
C LEU A 100 16.53 16.35 0.57
N VAL A 101 15.43 16.21 1.33
CA VAL A 101 14.50 17.32 1.61
C VAL A 101 15.24 18.46 2.33
N ALA A 102 16.01 18.16 3.38
CA ALA A 102 16.79 19.18 4.08
C ALA A 102 17.83 19.88 3.18
N ARG A 103 18.42 19.17 2.21
CA ARG A 103 19.33 19.77 1.21
C ARG A 103 18.57 20.62 0.19
N ILE A 104 17.39 20.18 -0.25
CA ILE A 104 16.53 20.96 -1.15
C ILE A 104 16.10 22.27 -0.46
N ASP A 105 15.70 22.20 0.80
CA ASP A 105 15.30 23.38 1.59
C ASP A 105 16.47 24.36 1.78
N LYS A 106 17.69 23.85 2.03
CA LYS A 106 18.91 24.68 2.10
C LYS A 106 19.23 25.34 0.76
N LEU A 107 19.18 24.61 -0.34
CA LEU A 107 19.47 25.14 -1.68
C LEU A 107 18.40 26.13 -2.17
N ALA A 108 17.15 25.95 -1.74
CA ALA A 108 16.09 26.92 -1.95
C ALA A 108 16.34 28.22 -1.15
N ALA A 109 16.85 28.12 0.08
CA ALA A 109 17.23 29.27 0.89
C ALA A 109 18.47 30.01 0.37
N GLU A 110 19.42 29.28 -0.24
CA GLU A 110 20.63 29.83 -0.88
C GLU A 110 20.35 30.48 -2.26
N GLY A 111 19.13 30.35 -2.78
CA GLY A 111 18.70 30.95 -4.06
C GLY A 111 19.18 30.22 -5.31
N ALA A 112 19.84 29.06 -5.16
CA ALA A 112 20.26 28.19 -6.26
C ALA A 112 19.08 27.41 -6.87
N LEU A 113 18.00 27.23 -6.10
CA LEU A 113 16.72 26.68 -6.55
C LEU A 113 15.64 27.75 -6.47
N THR A 114 14.86 27.92 -7.54
CA THR A 114 13.65 28.77 -7.46
C THR A 114 12.65 28.11 -6.52
N HIS A 115 11.94 28.90 -5.71
CA HIS A 115 10.95 28.41 -4.76
C HIS A 115 9.90 27.47 -5.39
N GLU A 116 9.52 27.73 -6.64
CA GLU A 116 8.62 26.88 -7.43
C GLU A 116 9.18 25.47 -7.66
N GLN A 117 10.48 25.33 -7.88
CA GLN A 117 11.15 24.03 -8.09
C GLN A 117 11.21 23.24 -6.78
N ALA A 118 11.43 23.91 -5.64
CA ALA A 118 11.44 23.25 -4.34
C ALA A 118 10.06 22.66 -3.97
N VAL A 119 8.98 23.40 -4.24
CA VAL A 119 7.60 22.92 -4.03
C VAL A 119 7.26 21.74 -4.95
N MET A 120 7.80 21.70 -6.16
CA MET A 120 7.60 20.54 -7.07
C MET A 120 8.37 19.29 -6.63
N LEU A 121 9.48 19.45 -5.90
CA LEU A 121 10.34 18.34 -5.47
C LEU A 121 9.83 17.66 -4.18
N VAL A 122 9.03 18.35 -3.37
CA VAL A 122 8.55 17.84 -2.07
C VAL A 122 7.03 17.73 -2.04
N VAL A 123 6.53 16.51 -1.85
CA VAL A 123 5.09 16.26 -1.72
C VAL A 123 4.64 16.45 -0.26
N ASN A 124 3.96 17.56 0.03
CA ASN A 124 3.34 17.81 1.33
C ASN A 124 1.94 17.18 1.40
N GLN A 125 1.73 16.18 2.28
CA GLN A 125 0.40 15.56 2.53
C GLN A 125 -0.08 15.80 3.98
N PRO A 126 -0.69 16.96 4.28
CA PRO A 126 -1.34 17.16 5.57
C PRO A 126 -2.61 16.30 5.67
N ARG A 127 -2.74 15.55 6.76
CA ARG A 127 -3.97 14.78 7.09
C ARG A 127 -4.52 15.25 8.43
N PRO A 128 -5.85 15.48 8.54
CA PRO A 128 -6.45 15.80 9.82
C PRO A 128 -6.36 14.60 10.77
N VAL A 129 -5.98 14.85 12.01
CA VAL A 129 -5.92 13.82 13.06
C VAL A 129 -7.26 13.80 13.79
N ALA A 130 -8.10 12.82 13.48
CA ALA A 130 -9.44 12.70 14.06
C ALA A 130 -9.44 12.64 15.60
N ALA A 131 -8.47 11.93 16.19
CA ALA A 131 -8.31 11.84 17.65
C ALA A 131 -8.02 13.20 18.31
N ALA A 132 -7.33 14.11 17.61
CA ALA A 132 -7.10 15.46 18.11
C ALA A 132 -8.34 16.34 17.96
N LEU A 133 -9.20 16.07 16.96
CA LEU A 133 -10.47 16.76 16.78
C LEU A 133 -11.48 16.39 17.88
N GLU A 134 -11.51 15.13 18.32
CA GLU A 134 -12.41 14.69 19.41
C GLU A 134 -12.12 15.38 20.75
N GLN A 135 -10.90 15.86 20.98
CA GLN A 135 -10.49 16.56 22.20
C GLN A 135 -10.78 18.08 22.16
N LEU A 136 -11.21 18.63 21.02
CA LEU A 136 -11.47 20.05 20.88
C LEU A 136 -12.85 20.44 21.42
N ASP A 137 -12.94 21.66 21.97
CA ASP A 137 -14.19 22.22 22.47
C ASP A 137 -15.27 22.26 21.38
N GLY A 138 -16.52 21.95 21.74
CA GLY A 138 -17.65 21.85 20.83
C GLY A 138 -17.94 23.15 20.07
N LYS A 139 -17.52 24.31 20.59
CA LYS A 139 -17.60 25.59 19.87
C LYS A 139 -16.59 25.67 18.72
N LEU A 140 -15.40 25.10 18.88
CA LEU A 140 -14.37 25.03 17.82
C LEU A 140 -14.76 23.98 16.77
N LEU A 141 -15.30 22.84 17.18
CA LEU A 141 -15.79 21.81 16.26
C LEU A 141 -16.93 22.30 15.36
N LYS A 142 -17.87 23.09 15.90
CA LYS A 142 -18.92 23.75 15.11
C LYS A 142 -18.36 24.75 14.10
N ARG A 143 -17.28 25.47 14.43
CA ARG A 143 -16.60 26.38 13.49
C ARG A 143 -15.81 25.62 12.41
N LEU A 144 -15.31 24.42 12.72
CA LEU A 144 -14.63 23.51 11.78
C LEU A 144 -15.61 22.69 10.92
N GLY A 145 -16.91 22.78 11.15
CA GLY A 145 -17.94 22.04 10.40
C GLY A 145 -18.09 20.57 10.82
N VAL A 146 -17.56 20.17 11.98
CA VAL A 146 -17.73 18.81 12.52
C VAL A 146 -19.04 18.75 13.30
N THR A 147 -19.99 17.95 12.82
CA THR A 147 -21.25 17.67 13.50
C THR A 147 -21.10 16.49 14.45
N VAL A 148 -21.14 16.75 15.75
CA VAL A 148 -21.25 15.70 16.78
C VAL A 148 -22.73 15.39 16.98
N THR A 149 -23.15 14.18 16.61
CA THR A 149 -24.52 13.69 16.87
C THR A 149 -24.63 13.31 18.35
N ALA A 150 -25.72 13.73 18.99
CA ALA A 150 -25.91 13.64 20.43
C ALA A 150 -25.87 12.20 20.96
N ASP A 151 -25.26 12.04 22.15
CA ASP A 151 -25.24 10.81 22.93
C ASP A 151 -26.66 10.43 23.35
N THR A 152 -27.28 9.54 22.58
CA THR A 152 -28.60 8.96 22.88
C THR A 152 -28.43 7.47 23.11
N ASP A 153 -29.29 6.89 23.97
CA ASP A 153 -29.30 5.45 24.20
C ASP A 153 -29.65 4.71 22.91
N ALA A 154 -28.62 4.12 22.30
CA ALA A 154 -28.73 3.35 21.07
C ALA A 154 -28.72 1.84 21.39
N PRO A 155 -29.52 1.03 20.68
CA PRO A 155 -29.49 -0.42 20.84
C PRO A 155 -28.10 -0.97 20.50
N LEU A 156 -27.45 -1.59 21.49
CA LEU A 156 -26.13 -2.18 21.34
C LEU A 156 -26.24 -3.61 20.80
N ILE A 157 -26.09 -3.77 19.49
CA ILE A 157 -25.99 -5.08 18.84
C ILE A 157 -24.53 -5.26 18.44
N LYS A 158 -23.79 -6.04 19.25
CA LYS A 158 -22.40 -6.42 19.00
C LYS A 158 -22.26 -7.92 19.15
N SER A 159 -21.54 -8.56 18.24
CA SER A 159 -21.08 -9.93 18.44
C SER A 159 -19.96 -9.97 19.48
N VAL A 160 -20.01 -10.94 20.39
CA VAL A 160 -18.88 -11.23 21.29
C VAL A 160 -17.67 -11.77 20.49
N ASP A 161 -17.94 -12.50 19.40
CA ASP A 161 -16.92 -13.01 18.47
C ASP A 161 -16.77 -12.04 17.27
N GLY A 162 -15.85 -11.10 17.43
CA GLY A 162 -15.76 -9.84 16.67
C GLY A 162 -15.22 -9.88 15.23
N ASP A 163 -15.27 -10.99 14.48
CA ASP A 163 -14.50 -11.08 13.21
C ASP A 163 -15.28 -10.95 11.90
N VAL A 164 -16.62 -11.06 11.89
CA VAL A 164 -17.38 -11.16 10.61
C VAL A 164 -18.08 -9.84 10.23
N GLU A 165 -18.25 -8.91 11.17
CA GLU A 165 -19.09 -7.73 10.98
C GLU A 165 -18.35 -6.48 10.50
N ARG A 166 -17.21 -6.68 9.85
CA ARG A 166 -16.66 -5.64 8.98
C ARG A 166 -17.26 -5.89 7.61
N PRO A 167 -18.26 -5.12 7.13
CA PRO A 167 -18.64 -5.18 5.74
C PRO A 167 -17.35 -4.98 4.94
N SER A 168 -16.99 -5.97 4.12
CA SER A 168 -15.89 -5.86 3.17
C SER A 168 -16.16 -4.59 2.39
N ALA A 169 -15.42 -3.53 2.69
CA ALA A 169 -15.56 -2.26 2.02
C ALA A 169 -15.53 -2.51 0.51
N PRO A 170 -16.41 -1.86 -0.28
CA PRO A 170 -16.38 -2.03 -1.72
C PRO A 170 -14.95 -1.74 -2.20
N SER A 171 -14.37 -2.68 -2.94
CA SER A 171 -13.04 -2.57 -3.55
C SER A 171 -12.92 -1.40 -4.56
N SER A 172 -13.95 -0.57 -4.67
CA SER A 172 -14.01 0.60 -5.53
C SER A 172 -13.36 1.86 -4.95
N SER A 173 -12.91 1.87 -3.68
CA SER A 173 -11.89 2.86 -3.27
C SER A 173 -10.51 2.40 -3.76
N ARG A 174 -10.31 2.47 -5.09
CA ARG A 174 -8.98 2.47 -5.69
C ARG A 174 -8.14 3.49 -4.91
N PRO A 175 -7.04 3.10 -4.24
CA PRO A 175 -6.07 4.07 -3.82
C PRO A 175 -5.68 4.84 -5.07
N SER A 176 -5.73 6.18 -5.01
CA SER A 176 -5.10 7.02 -6.01
C SER A 176 -3.72 6.42 -6.33
N ARG A 177 -3.37 6.35 -7.62
CA ARG A 177 -2.30 5.54 -8.23
C ARG A 177 -0.88 5.65 -7.60
N ALA A 178 -0.69 6.40 -6.53
CA ALA A 178 0.56 6.64 -5.83
C ALA A 178 1.06 5.48 -4.93
N ARG A 179 0.23 4.47 -4.59
CA ARG A 179 0.65 3.39 -3.66
C ARG A 179 1.12 2.09 -4.32
N ARG A 180 1.09 1.96 -5.64
CA ARG A 180 1.50 0.71 -6.33
C ARG A 180 3.03 0.55 -6.46
N TRP A 181 3.80 1.63 -6.32
CA TRP A 181 5.25 1.60 -6.54
C TRP A 181 6.10 1.11 -5.36
N ARG A 182 5.54 0.89 -4.16
CA ARG A 182 6.36 0.57 -2.96
C ARG A 182 6.52 -0.93 -2.66
N ARG A 183 5.78 -1.83 -3.32
CA ARG A 183 5.90 -3.28 -3.06
C ARG A 183 6.86 -4.03 -3.97
N GLU A 184 7.27 -3.47 -5.10
CA GLU A 184 8.16 -4.15 -6.05
C GLU A 184 9.67 -3.84 -5.86
N GLN A 185 10.06 -2.98 -4.91
CA GLN A 185 11.47 -2.71 -4.61
C GLN A 185 11.92 -3.07 -3.18
N GLY A 186 11.05 -3.65 -2.36
CA GLY A 186 11.37 -4.05 -0.98
C GLY A 186 11.93 -5.46 -0.82
N GLN A 187 12.41 -6.07 -1.91
CA GLN A 187 12.79 -7.49 -1.93
C GLN A 187 14.18 -7.69 -2.55
N CYS A 188 15.13 -6.83 -2.16
CA CYS A 188 16.57 -7.11 -2.16
C CYS A 188 17.14 -6.52 -0.86
N ASP A 189 18.12 -7.19 -0.28
CA ASP A 189 18.88 -6.80 0.92
C ASP A 189 18.29 -7.19 2.28
N GLN A 190 17.92 -8.46 2.41
CA GLN A 190 18.22 -9.19 3.64
C GLN A 190 19.44 -10.08 3.39
N GLY A 191 20.63 -9.56 3.67
CA GLY A 191 21.87 -10.32 3.57
C GLY A 191 23.14 -9.48 3.74
N ALA A 192 23.47 -9.11 4.98
CA ALA A 192 24.82 -8.84 5.50
C ALA A 192 24.67 -8.23 6.91
N GLU A 193 24.68 -9.04 7.95
CA GLU A 193 25.85 -9.24 8.81
C GLU A 193 26.10 -8.14 9.85
N ARG A 194 25.68 -8.52 11.06
CA ARG A 194 26.15 -8.06 12.37
C ARG A 194 27.67 -7.83 12.36
N GLN A 195 28.09 -6.62 12.72
CA GLN A 195 29.30 -6.35 13.51
C GLN A 195 29.36 -4.85 13.83
N GLY A 196 29.61 -4.51 15.10
CA GLY A 196 29.96 -3.14 15.49
C GLY A 196 29.21 -2.50 16.66
N CYS A 197 28.79 -3.28 17.67
CA CYS A 197 28.58 -2.69 19.00
C CYS A 197 29.93 -2.14 19.51
N ARG A 198 30.06 -0.80 19.58
CA ARG A 198 30.99 -0.14 20.52
C ARG A 198 30.55 1.29 20.84
N ALA A 199 29.94 1.40 22.02
CA ALA A 199 30.03 2.46 23.03
C ALA A 199 30.54 3.86 22.62
N ARG A 200 29.76 4.88 23.02
CA ARG A 200 30.21 5.76 24.11
C ARG A 200 29.04 6.45 24.83
N TYR A 201 29.23 6.47 26.14
CA TYR A 201 28.36 6.87 27.24
C TYR A 201 28.56 8.36 27.57
N LEU A 202 27.67 8.87 28.45
CA LEU A 202 27.72 10.11 29.25
C LEU A 202 27.13 11.36 28.55
N GLY A 203 26.20 12.13 29.11
CA GLY A 203 25.57 12.18 30.43
C GLY A 203 24.78 13.51 30.51
N PHE A 204 23.48 13.44 30.78
CA PHE A 204 22.80 14.05 31.93
C PHE A 204 23.06 15.55 32.23
N ALA A 205 22.04 16.37 31.88
CA ALA A 205 21.45 17.47 32.67
C ALA A 205 22.26 18.77 32.90
N PRO A 206 21.60 19.88 33.32
CA PRO A 206 20.16 20.08 33.60
C PRO A 206 19.39 20.90 32.56
#